data_AF-A0A8J3M0T1-F1
#
_entry.id   AF-A0A8J3M0T1-F1
#
_cell.length_a   1.000
_cell.length_b   1.000
_cell.length_c   1.000
_cell.angle_alpha   90.00
_cell.angle_beta   90.00
_cell.angle_gamma   90.00
#
_symmetry.space_group_name_H-M   'P 1'
#
loop_
_entity.id
_entity.type
_entity.pdbx_description
1 polymer ?
#
loop_
_entity_poly.entity_id
_entity_poly.type
_entity_poly.pdbx_seq_one_letter_code
_entity_poly.pdbx_strand_id
1 'polypeptide(L)'
;MAMTHALVLPAGWIISTRLMPAWKIDADHLLELEAAGRTDESRIRWRYRLSRRRRTIFAASDICSAVGAVLTTDELIRTARTVLCFLTAREGDTDAEYFDSYTRTQVAWRDRYAEELSIYAMDGWCGYCGGDHLSPGCLSR
;
A
#
# COMPACT_ATOMS: atom_id res chain seq x y z
N MET A 1 6.48 -0.52 -31.95
CA MET A 1 5.19 -0.79 -31.29
C MET A 1 5.26 -0.27 -29.86
N ALA A 2 4.47 0.75 -29.51
CA ALA A 2 4.34 1.14 -28.12
C ALA A 2 3.61 0.00 -27.39
N MET A 3 4.31 -0.75 -26.54
CA MET A 3 3.66 -1.72 -25.68
C MET A 3 2.85 -0.94 -24.66
N THR A 4 1.55 -0.81 -24.90
CA THR A 4 0.59 -0.36 -23.89
C THR A 4 0.60 -1.42 -22.78
N HIS A 5 1.43 -1.23 -21.77
CA HIS A 5 1.42 -2.07 -20.57
C HIS A 5 0.15 -1.73 -19.78
N ALA A 6 -0.96 -2.35 -20.17
CA ALA A 6 -2.19 -2.28 -19.39
C ALA A 6 -1.98 -3.08 -18.10
N LEU A 7 -1.95 -2.38 -16.97
CA LEU A 7 -1.92 -3.00 -15.65
C LEU A 7 -3.33 -3.49 -15.32
N VAL A 8 -3.48 -4.80 -15.14
CA VAL A 8 -4.72 -5.40 -14.65
C VAL A 8 -4.78 -5.17 -13.14
N LEU A 9 -5.89 -4.60 -12.67
CA LEU A 9 -6.09 -4.37 -11.24
C LEU A 9 -6.43 -5.68 -10.52
N PRO A 10 -5.96 -5.87 -9.27
CA PRO A 10 -6.42 -6.98 -8.44
C PRO A 10 -7.92 -6.89 -8.18
N ALA A 11 -8.55 -8.03 -7.87
CA ALA A 11 -9.95 -8.05 -7.45
C ALA A 11 -10.16 -7.13 -6.22
N GLY A 12 -11.31 -6.45 -6.16
CA GLY A 12 -11.58 -5.49 -5.07
C GLY A 12 -10.98 -4.10 -5.23
N TRP A 13 -9.97 -3.94 -6.08
CA TRP A 13 -9.38 -2.63 -6.33
C TRP A 13 -10.26 -1.77 -7.25
N ILE A 14 -10.07 -0.46 -7.15
CA ILE A 14 -10.78 0.55 -7.92
C ILE A 14 -9.78 1.50 -8.58
N ILE A 15 -10.27 2.30 -9.53
CA ILE A 15 -9.58 3.51 -9.96
C ILE A 15 -10.10 4.67 -9.11
N SER A 16 -9.19 5.38 -8.44
CA SER A 16 -9.56 6.53 -7.61
C SER A 16 -10.00 7.73 -8.46
N THR A 17 -10.52 8.78 -7.81
CA THR A 17 -10.83 10.05 -8.49
C THR A 17 -9.60 10.75 -9.07
N ARG A 18 -8.39 10.31 -8.70
CA ARG A 18 -7.11 10.77 -9.25
C ARG A 18 -6.63 9.88 -10.40
N LEU A 19 -7.46 8.97 -10.87
CA LEU A 19 -7.15 8.00 -11.93
C LEU A 19 -6.03 7.02 -11.56
N MET A 20 -5.82 6.78 -10.26
CA MET A 20 -4.78 5.86 -9.78
C MET A 20 -5.39 4.52 -9.35
N PRO A 21 -4.67 3.40 -9.53
CA PRO A 21 -4.97 2.15 -8.84
C PRO A 21 -5.08 2.39 -7.34
N ALA A 22 -6.18 1.93 -6.74
CA ALA A 22 -6.40 2.11 -5.32
C ALA A 22 -7.03 0.89 -4.67
N TRP A 23 -6.50 0.54 -3.51
CA TRP A 23 -7.01 -0.48 -2.63
C TRP A 23 -7.82 0.17 -1.51
N LYS A 24 -9.10 -0.20 -1.44
CA LYS A 24 -9.98 0.16 -0.33
C LYS A 24 -9.75 -0.85 0.80
N ILE A 25 -9.04 -0.43 1.84
CA ILE A 25 -8.65 -1.31 2.96
C ILE A 25 -9.86 -1.60 3.84
N ASP A 26 -10.62 -0.55 4.16
CA ASP A 26 -11.88 -0.63 4.92
C ASP A 26 -12.88 0.45 4.46
N ALA A 27 -13.91 0.74 5.24
CA ALA A 27 -14.92 1.75 4.91
C ALA A 27 -14.36 3.18 4.77
N ASP A 28 -13.30 3.51 5.49
CA ASP A 28 -12.74 4.85 5.64
C ASP A 28 -11.37 5.02 4.97
N HIS A 29 -10.57 3.96 4.83
CA HIS A 29 -9.17 3.98 4.38
C HIS A 29 -9.01 3.57 2.91
N LEU A 30 -8.23 4.36 2.17
CA LEU A 30 -7.91 4.14 0.77
C LEU A 30 -6.41 4.33 0.55
N LEU A 31 -5.75 3.30 0.02
CA LEU A 31 -4.35 3.33 -0.40
C LEU A 31 -4.26 3.42 -1.93
N GLU A 32 -3.75 4.52 -2.43
CA GLU A 32 -3.46 4.73 -3.86
C GLU A 32 -2.00 4.40 -4.15
N LEU A 33 -1.73 3.73 -5.27
CA LEU A 33 -0.38 3.41 -5.74
C LEU A 33 -0.18 3.81 -7.19
N GLU A 34 1.00 4.35 -7.51
CA GLU A 34 1.41 4.73 -8.86
C GLU A 34 2.86 4.30 -9.11
N ALA A 35 3.12 3.65 -10.24
CA ALA A 35 4.46 3.40 -10.72
C ALA A 35 5.04 4.71 -11.29
N ALA A 36 5.98 5.32 -10.58
CA ALA A 36 6.57 6.63 -10.86
C ALA A 36 7.92 6.55 -11.61
N GLY A 37 8.04 5.57 -12.50
CA GLY A 37 9.26 5.30 -13.28
C GLY A 37 10.16 4.24 -12.63
N ARG A 38 11.44 4.24 -13.02
CA ARG A 38 12.45 3.30 -12.53
C ARG A 38 13.65 4.02 -11.92
N THR A 39 14.33 3.34 -10.99
CA THR A 39 15.66 3.73 -10.51
C THR A 39 16.74 3.29 -11.50
N ASP A 40 17.98 3.74 -11.29
CA ASP A 40 19.13 3.35 -12.13
C ASP A 40 19.40 1.84 -12.08
N GLU A 41 19.09 1.19 -10.94
CA GLU A 41 19.14 -0.26 -10.76
C GLU A 41 17.93 -0.99 -11.37
N SER A 42 17.14 -0.31 -12.20
CA SER A 42 15.93 -0.88 -12.82
C SER A 42 14.87 -1.37 -11.81
N ARG A 43 14.81 -0.81 -10.60
CA ARG A 43 13.70 -1.03 -9.67
C ARG A 43 12.53 -0.12 -10.06
N ILE A 44 11.29 -0.56 -9.88
CA ILE A 44 10.12 0.30 -10.01
C ILE A 44 10.09 1.23 -8.79
N ARG A 45 10.02 2.54 -9.01
CA ARG A 45 9.79 3.52 -7.95
C ARG A 45 8.29 3.70 -7.78
N TRP A 46 7.79 3.52 -6.57
CA TRP A 46 6.37 3.62 -6.26
C TRP A 46 6.07 4.91 -5.53
N ARG A 47 5.05 5.64 -6.00
CA ARG A 47 4.37 6.67 -5.23
C ARG A 47 3.17 6.04 -4.55
N TYR A 48 2.97 6.38 -3.29
CA TYR A 48 1.78 5.98 -2.57
C TYR A 48 1.10 7.15 -1.90
N ARG A 49 -0.21 6.99 -1.67
CA ARG A 49 -0.98 7.88 -0.80
C ARG A 49 -1.94 7.06 0.04
N LEU A 50 -1.81 7.15 1.36
CA LEU A 50 -2.82 6.65 2.29
C LEU A 50 -3.73 7.80 2.71
N SER A 51 -5.03 7.61 2.52
CA SER A 51 -6.05 8.57 2.92
C SER A 51 -7.11 7.92 3.79
N ARG A 52 -7.70 8.72 4.67
CA ARG A 52 -8.85 8.35 5.49
C ARG A 52 -9.96 9.38 5.33
N ARG A 53 -11.18 8.96 4.99
CA ARG A 53 -12.33 9.87 4.75
C ARG A 53 -11.97 11.03 3.80
N ARG A 54 -11.26 10.70 2.72
CA ARG A 54 -10.76 11.64 1.68
C ARG A 54 -9.69 12.64 2.16
N ARG A 55 -9.19 12.54 3.39
CA ARG A 55 -8.04 13.33 3.87
C ARG A 55 -6.77 12.51 3.75
N THR A 56 -5.73 13.11 3.18
CA THR A 56 -4.42 12.45 3.07
C THR A 56 -3.77 12.38 4.45
N ILE A 57 -3.29 11.19 4.84
CA ILE A 57 -2.55 10.97 6.07
C ILE A 57 -1.07 10.79 5.75
N PHE A 58 -0.75 9.94 4.77
CA PHE A 58 0.62 9.73 4.27
C PHE A 58 0.66 9.87 2.76
N ALA A 59 1.76 10.41 2.25
CA ALA A 59 2.10 10.39 0.84
C ALA A 59 3.62 10.46 0.69
N ALA A 60 4.20 9.52 -0.06
CA ALA A 60 5.64 9.52 -0.33
C ALA A 60 5.94 8.76 -1.63
N SER A 61 7.24 8.66 -1.96
CA SER A 61 7.74 8.00 -3.16
C SER A 61 9.05 7.24 -2.94
N ASP A 62 9.25 6.77 -1.72
CA ASP A 62 10.46 6.14 -1.18
C ASP A 62 10.47 4.61 -1.29
N ILE A 63 9.33 4.00 -1.59
CA ILE A 63 9.23 2.55 -1.80
C ILE A 63 9.68 2.18 -3.21
N CYS A 64 10.60 1.22 -3.29
CA CYS A 64 11.07 0.64 -4.55
C CYS A 64 10.86 -0.88 -4.56
N SER A 65 10.57 -1.43 -5.73
CA SER A 65 10.49 -2.88 -5.93
C SER A 65 11.88 -3.55 -5.82
N ALA A 66 11.90 -4.88 -5.93
CA ALA A 66 13.12 -5.61 -6.23
C ALA A 66 13.71 -5.21 -7.60
N VAL A 67 15.01 -5.46 -7.78
CA VAL A 67 15.74 -5.25 -9.04
C VAL A 67 15.10 -6.10 -10.14
N GLY A 68 14.85 -5.49 -11.31
CA GLY A 68 14.28 -6.20 -12.46
C GLY A 68 12.79 -6.53 -12.34
N ALA A 69 12.09 -6.03 -11.32
CA ALA A 69 10.65 -6.26 -11.18
C ALA A 69 9.88 -5.77 -12.41
N VAL A 70 8.85 -6.52 -12.78
CA VAL A 70 7.93 -6.21 -13.86
C VAL A 70 6.65 -5.65 -13.27
N LEU A 71 6.08 -4.64 -13.92
CA LEU A 71 4.82 -4.06 -13.49
C LEU A 71 3.67 -5.04 -13.75
N THR A 72 3.30 -5.81 -12.73
CA THR A 72 2.23 -6.81 -12.77
C THR A 72 1.23 -6.59 -11.64
N THR A 73 0.09 -7.28 -11.72
CA THR A 73 -0.91 -7.30 -10.64
C THR A 73 -0.31 -7.79 -9.31
N ASP A 74 0.51 -8.84 -9.34
CA ASP A 74 1.17 -9.37 -8.15
C ASP A 74 2.15 -8.37 -7.54
N GLU A 75 2.89 -7.65 -8.38
CA GLU A 75 3.80 -6.60 -7.92
C GLU A 75 3.04 -5.45 -7.26
N LEU A 76 1.88 -5.10 -7.78
CA LEU A 76 1.00 -4.09 -7.18
C LEU A 76 0.49 -4.54 -5.80
N ILE A 77 0.10 -5.82 -5.66
CA ILE A 77 -0.33 -6.41 -4.38
C ILE A 77 0.83 -6.40 -3.37
N ARG A 78 2.02 -6.86 -3.78
CA ARG A 78 3.22 -6.86 -2.94
C ARG A 78 3.55 -5.45 -2.45
N THR A 79 3.54 -4.48 -3.37
CA THR A 79 3.80 -3.08 -3.05
C THR A 79 2.79 -2.54 -2.03
N ALA A 80 1.49 -2.84 -2.20
CA ALA A 80 0.47 -2.41 -1.24
C ALA A 80 0.71 -2.98 0.17
N ARG A 81 1.08 -4.25 0.28
CA ARG A 81 1.44 -4.88 1.56
C ARG A 81 2.67 -4.21 2.17
N THR A 82 3.72 -4.02 1.38
CA THR A 82 4.95 -3.37 1.84
C THR A 82 4.66 -1.97 2.37
N VAL A 83 3.92 -1.15 1.61
CA VAL A 83 3.54 0.19 2.05
C VAL A 83 2.73 0.11 3.35
N LEU A 84 1.71 -0.75 3.42
CA LEU A 84 0.89 -0.82 4.62
C LEU A 84 1.70 -1.26 5.83
N CYS A 85 2.57 -2.27 5.69
CA CYS A 85 3.47 -2.75 6.74
C CYS A 85 4.31 -1.61 7.33
N PHE A 86 4.95 -0.80 6.47
CA PHE A 86 5.73 0.37 6.91
C PHE A 86 4.90 1.43 7.60
N LEU A 87 3.70 1.74 7.07
CA LEU A 87 2.84 2.76 7.66
C LEU A 87 2.25 2.31 9.00
N THR A 88 2.08 1.01 9.20
CA THR A 88 1.53 0.43 10.44
C THR A 88 2.57 0.11 11.51
N ALA A 89 3.86 0.37 11.26
CA ALA A 89 4.91 0.18 12.24
C ALA A 89 4.69 1.04 13.50
N ARG A 90 5.05 0.50 14.66
CA ARG A 90 4.95 1.13 15.97
C ARG A 90 6.33 1.33 16.60
N GLU A 91 6.35 2.14 17.65
CA GLU A 91 7.53 2.27 18.50
C GLU A 91 7.93 0.89 19.04
N GLY A 92 9.17 0.48 18.76
CA GLY A 92 9.68 -0.86 19.07
C GLY A 92 9.73 -1.82 17.87
N ASP A 93 8.95 -1.58 16.80
CA ASP A 93 9.03 -2.37 15.57
C ASP A 93 10.20 -1.94 14.66
N THR A 94 10.61 -0.68 14.81
CA THR A 94 11.70 -0.03 14.06
C THR A 94 12.38 1.01 14.95
N ASP A 95 13.49 1.58 14.48
CA ASP A 95 14.21 2.64 15.17
C ASP A 95 13.32 3.86 15.45
N ALA A 96 13.48 4.45 16.63
CA ALA A 96 12.66 5.58 17.07
C ALA A 96 12.73 6.78 16.09
N GLU A 97 13.90 6.99 15.46
CA GLU A 97 14.14 8.06 14.48
C GLU A 97 13.20 7.99 13.27
N TYR A 98 12.64 6.82 12.97
CA TYR A 98 11.64 6.66 11.91
C TYR A 98 10.41 7.56 12.16
N PHE A 99 10.01 7.71 13.42
CA PHE A 99 8.82 8.47 13.82
C PHE A 99 9.08 9.97 14.00
N ASP A 100 10.33 10.43 14.00
CA ASP A 100 10.67 11.85 14.24
C ASP A 100 10.10 12.78 13.16
N SER A 101 9.87 12.25 11.97
CA SER A 101 9.28 12.99 10.84
C SER A 101 7.75 13.02 10.86
N TYR A 102 7.09 12.32 11.79
CA TYR A 102 5.64 12.22 11.81
C TYR A 102 4.99 13.53 12.26
N THR A 103 4.04 14.00 11.46
CA THR A 103 3.13 15.06 11.86
C THR A 103 2.18 14.59 12.96
N ARG A 104 1.59 15.52 13.71
CA ARG A 104 0.56 15.20 14.72
C ARG A 104 -0.60 14.37 14.17
N THR A 105 -0.99 14.60 12.91
CA THR A 105 -2.05 13.83 12.26
C THR A 105 -1.64 12.39 11.99
N GLN A 106 -0.37 12.15 11.62
CA GLN A 106 0.17 10.81 11.39
C GLN A 106 0.33 10.04 12.70
N VAL A 107 0.81 10.70 13.77
CA VAL A 107 0.86 10.11 15.13
C VAL A 107 -0.53 9.71 15.60
N ALA A 108 -1.50 10.63 15.54
CA ALA A 108 -2.88 10.33 15.96
C ALA A 108 -3.55 9.24 15.13
N TRP A 109 -3.19 9.12 13.85
CA TRP A 109 -3.63 8.02 13.01
C TRP A 109 -2.98 6.70 13.43
N ARG A 110 -1.65 6.69 13.63
CA ARG A 110 -0.88 5.50 14.02
C ARG A 110 -1.44 4.90 15.30
N ASP A 111 -1.54 5.72 16.34
CA ASP A 111 -1.96 5.30 17.67
C ASP A 111 -3.38 4.72 17.70
N ARG A 112 -4.22 5.08 16.71
CA ARG A 112 -5.62 4.66 16.64
C ARG A 112 -5.88 3.51 15.67
N TYR A 113 -5.14 3.41 14.56
CA TYR A 113 -5.50 2.53 13.45
C TYR A 113 -4.37 1.58 13.02
N ALA A 114 -3.11 1.87 13.34
CA ALA A 114 -1.99 1.11 12.80
C ALA A 114 -2.07 -0.38 13.18
N GLU A 115 -2.38 -0.67 14.44
CA GLU A 115 -2.47 -2.05 14.94
C GLU A 115 -3.53 -2.87 14.21
N GLU A 116 -4.76 -2.35 14.11
CA GLU A 116 -5.86 -3.00 13.40
C GLU A 116 -5.52 -3.22 11.92
N LEU A 117 -4.93 -2.21 11.27
CA LEU A 117 -4.62 -2.29 9.84
C LEU A 117 -3.40 -3.18 9.53
N SER A 118 -2.50 -3.38 10.48
CA SER A 118 -1.27 -4.18 10.30
C SER A 118 -1.58 -5.61 9.87
N ILE A 119 -2.72 -6.17 10.30
CA ILE A 119 -3.16 -7.52 9.97
C ILE A 119 -3.33 -7.73 8.45
N TYR A 120 -3.70 -6.67 7.72
CA TYR A 120 -3.91 -6.75 6.28
C TYR A 120 -2.61 -6.72 5.46
N ALA A 121 -1.50 -6.33 6.10
CA ALA A 121 -0.17 -6.30 5.50
C ALA A 121 0.59 -7.64 5.65
N MET A 122 0.22 -8.47 6.62
CA MET A 122 0.89 -9.73 6.92
C MET A 122 0.65 -10.82 5.86
N ASP A 123 1.72 -11.54 5.50
CA ASP A 123 1.62 -12.73 4.65
C ASP A 123 0.92 -13.88 5.41
N GLY A 124 0.08 -14.64 4.72
CA GLY A 124 -0.63 -15.79 5.30
C GLY A 124 -1.84 -15.46 6.18
N TRP A 125 -2.07 -14.19 6.52
CA TRP A 125 -3.30 -13.71 7.17
C TRP A 125 -4.38 -13.26 6.18
N CYS A 126 -4.21 -13.63 4.92
CA CYS A 126 -5.32 -13.97 4.04
C CYS A 126 -5.34 -15.49 3.97
N GLY A 127 -6.20 -16.13 4.77
CA GLY A 127 -6.56 -17.47 4.43
C GLY A 127 -7.14 -17.43 3.01
N TYR A 128 -6.45 -18.00 2.02
CA TYR A 128 -7.07 -18.38 0.74
C TYR A 128 -8.20 -19.44 0.96
N CYS A 129 -8.65 -19.65 2.21
CA CYS A 129 -9.25 -20.86 2.77
C CYS A 129 -10.42 -20.61 3.75
N GLY A 130 -10.98 -19.39 3.85
CA GLY A 130 -12.32 -19.18 4.46
C GLY A 130 -12.42 -18.38 5.77
N GLY A 131 -11.96 -17.13 5.79
CA GLY A 131 -12.29 -16.14 6.84
C GLY A 131 -12.62 -14.76 6.25
N ASP A 132 -13.35 -13.92 7.01
CA ASP A 132 -13.77 -12.56 6.62
C ASP A 132 -12.64 -11.53 6.87
N HIS A 133 -11.71 -11.35 5.92
CA HIS A 133 -10.80 -10.19 5.93
C HIS A 133 -10.18 -9.87 4.56
N LEU A 134 -9.91 -8.57 4.34
CA LEU A 134 -9.52 -7.94 3.08
C LEU A 134 -8.00 -7.74 3.00
N SER A 135 -7.23 -8.72 2.51
CA SER A 135 -5.83 -8.50 2.09
C SER A 135 -5.82 -7.87 0.68
N PRO A 136 -4.77 -7.11 0.26
CA PRO A 136 -4.76 -6.46 -1.06
C PRO A 136 -4.84 -7.43 -2.24
N GLY A 137 -4.57 -8.73 -2.03
CA GLY A 137 -4.72 -9.78 -3.03
C GLY A 137 -5.92 -10.71 -2.80
N CYS A 138 -6.80 -10.43 -1.84
CA CYS A 138 -7.96 -11.27 -1.54
C CYS A 138 -8.98 -11.20 -2.68
N LEU A 139 -9.49 -12.36 -3.10
CA LEU A 139 -10.51 -12.47 -4.17
C LEU A 139 -11.94 -12.26 -3.66
N SER A 140 -12.16 -12.35 -2.35
CA SER A 140 -13.46 -12.17 -1.71
C SER A 140 -13.75 -10.67 -1.54
N ARG A 141 -14.93 -10.24 -1.99
CA ARG A 141 -15.46 -8.88 -1.81
C ARG A 141 -16.58 -8.89 -0.78
#